data_AF-A0A358C1F5-F1
#
_entry.id   AF-A0A358C1F5-F1
#
_cell.length_a   1.000
_cell.length_b   1.000
_cell.length_c   1.000
_cell.angle_alpha   90.00
_cell.angle_beta   90.00
_cell.angle_gamma   90.00
#
_symmetry.space_group_name_H-M   'P 1'
#
loop_
_entity.id
_entity.type
_entity.pdbx_description
1 polymer ?
#
loop_
_entity_poly.entity_id
_entity_poly.type
_entity_poly.pdbx_seq_one_letter_code
_entity_poly.pdbx_strand_id
1 'polypeptide(L)'
;MKNQRTRSLIPFAVFAALAWFALSIATVQAAAIAGDNIKCESFSSVYFLGEDGARHAYPNEKIYYSHFTDFNEVKTVSCATLATLPLGVSVQYDAGKRLIKAPSVPLVYAVTPGGVLRPLKNEEQARKIYGDDWAKKVDDISEVFLTQYTIGEDHPDHDVVEGTVLVGADGKLLRADVSGFGIEIEDLIDQKEKEHLLKEALRIPELEERLGKTLLKVSVRARSEEQTREYEIKYKIVPVDEQKKEEVKIDEATEVEKETDHAKREETKERENTTDTSHGDRAGDTDDSDATDTTETKEDADRSDTTTKDDGGVAGDTAGDDSSQGSEERSVTPLTLTASLLSTSPSGPAGGPPGPMEVLDFSLLANGTGAGMKQISFTVITTDTASTKWNYCGDGASALFADPARFALYSGLTGYQYDTAISWTFYDVTGAPCGVNPVQLGFAVAQVSGLFAMNGDTYALGVDTSGISAVQDDTIRVDIAVQPDFIWFDGVQDQNGTSVLGLPLTGGTIIY
;
A
#
# COMPACT_ATOMS: atom_id res chain seq x y z
N MET A 1 -89.44 32.26 -24.58
CA MET A 1 -89.35 33.68 -24.98
C MET A 1 -89.11 34.53 -23.74
N LYS A 2 -88.02 35.32 -23.74
CA LYS A 2 -87.59 36.43 -22.84
C LYS A 2 -86.08 36.26 -22.58
N ASN A 3 -85.20 36.97 -23.31
CA ASN A 3 -84.73 38.36 -23.08
C ASN A 3 -84.23 38.53 -21.64
N GLN A 4 -83.01 38.97 -21.33
CA GLN A 4 -82.17 39.97 -22.00
C GLN A 4 -80.75 39.87 -21.41
N ARG A 5 -79.72 40.05 -22.25
CA ARG A 5 -78.33 40.30 -21.85
C ARG A 5 -78.18 41.76 -21.42
N THR A 6 -77.62 42.02 -20.25
CA THR A 6 -77.17 43.35 -19.83
C THR A 6 -75.65 43.44 -19.91
N ARG A 7 -75.19 44.34 -20.79
CA ARG A 7 -73.84 44.92 -20.77
C ARG A 7 -73.86 46.13 -19.82
N SER A 8 -72.80 46.34 -19.05
CA SER A 8 -72.49 47.64 -18.44
C SER A 8 -70.98 47.90 -18.57
N LEU A 9 -70.66 49.14 -18.95
CA LEU A 9 -69.33 49.68 -19.25
C LEU A 9 -68.86 50.62 -18.10
N ILE A 10 -67.63 50.40 -17.61
CA ILE A 10 -66.49 51.35 -17.40
C ILE A 10 -66.73 52.62 -16.54
N PRO A 11 -65.89 52.96 -15.51
CA PRO A 11 -64.67 53.78 -15.75
C PRO A 11 -63.42 53.56 -14.88
N PHE A 12 -62.37 54.21 -15.37
CA PHE A 12 -60.93 54.19 -15.12
C PHE A 12 -60.47 55.06 -13.93
N ALA A 13 -59.32 54.68 -13.33
CA ALA A 13 -58.32 55.52 -12.62
C ALA A 13 -58.63 55.95 -11.16
N VAL A 14 -57.75 55.93 -10.14
CA VAL A 14 -56.37 56.46 -10.00
C VAL A 14 -55.73 55.98 -8.65
N PHE A 15 -54.44 55.58 -8.70
CA PHE A 15 -53.33 55.68 -7.71
C PHE A 15 -53.26 54.93 -6.35
N ALA A 16 -52.23 54.06 -6.27
CA ALA A 16 -51.05 54.13 -5.36
C ALA A 16 -50.92 53.20 -4.13
N ALA A 17 -49.83 52.41 -4.21
CA ALA A 17 -48.84 52.05 -3.18
C ALA A 17 -49.03 50.78 -2.31
N LEU A 18 -47.93 50.01 -2.28
CA LEU A 18 -47.50 48.99 -1.29
C LEU A 18 -48.22 47.64 -1.34
N ALA A 19 -47.59 46.49 -1.53
CA ALA A 19 -46.19 46.13 -1.61
C ALA A 19 -46.09 44.85 -2.47
N TRP A 20 -45.31 44.87 -3.55
CA TRP A 20 -44.75 43.64 -4.09
C TRP A 20 -43.65 43.21 -3.12
N PHE A 21 -44.03 42.45 -2.10
CA PHE A 21 -43.09 41.56 -1.44
C PHE A 21 -42.88 40.39 -2.41
N ALA A 22 -42.06 40.62 -3.44
CA ALA A 22 -41.43 39.51 -4.14
C ALA A 22 -40.51 38.87 -3.11
N LEU A 23 -41.02 37.86 -2.41
CA LEU A 23 -40.19 36.95 -1.65
C LEU A 23 -39.36 36.21 -2.72
N SER A 24 -38.21 36.79 -3.05
CA SER A 24 -37.14 36.08 -3.73
C SER A 24 -36.76 34.96 -2.78
N ILE A 25 -37.40 33.80 -2.96
CA ILE A 25 -36.87 32.55 -2.44
C ILE A 25 -35.62 32.36 -3.28
N ALA A 26 -34.49 32.88 -2.80
CA ALA A 26 -33.19 32.39 -3.23
C ALA A 26 -33.26 30.90 -2.96
N THR A 27 -33.35 30.10 -4.03
CA THR A 27 -33.11 28.68 -3.92
C THR A 27 -31.67 28.57 -3.43
N VAL A 28 -31.50 28.34 -2.13
CA VAL A 28 -30.20 28.09 -1.53
C VAL A 28 -29.74 26.78 -2.14
N GLN A 29 -28.90 26.88 -3.17
CA GLN A 29 -28.15 25.75 -3.67
C GLN A 29 -27.23 25.33 -2.51
N ALA A 30 -27.22 24.05 -2.15
CA ALA A 30 -26.20 23.54 -1.22
C ALA A 30 -24.83 23.90 -1.82
N ALA A 31 -24.03 24.73 -1.13
CA ALA A 31 -22.70 25.04 -1.63
C ALA A 31 -21.82 23.83 -1.45
N ALA A 32 -21.63 23.37 -0.21
CA ALA A 32 -20.69 22.30 0.09
C ALA A 32 -21.33 21.14 0.84
N ILE A 33 -20.87 19.94 0.51
CA ILE A 33 -21.14 18.67 1.18
C ILE A 33 -19.81 18.01 1.56
N ALA A 34 -19.84 17.01 2.44
CA ALA A 34 -18.66 16.20 2.73
C ALA A 34 -18.00 15.70 1.42
N GLY A 35 -16.67 15.83 1.35
CA GLY A 35 -15.88 15.58 0.15
C GLY A 35 -15.49 16.84 -0.63
N ASP A 36 -16.15 17.99 -0.38
CA ASP A 36 -15.81 19.24 -1.05
C ASP A 36 -14.62 19.97 -0.42
N ASN A 37 -13.91 20.75 -1.23
CA ASN A 37 -12.96 21.74 -0.73
C ASN A 37 -13.67 23.07 -0.52
N ILE A 38 -13.48 23.68 0.65
CA ILE A 38 -14.11 24.93 1.05
C ILE A 38 -13.07 25.97 1.45
N LYS A 39 -13.39 27.24 1.21
CA LYS A 39 -12.64 28.39 1.70
C LYS A 39 -13.60 29.48 2.17
N CYS A 40 -13.05 30.52 2.78
CA CYS A 40 -13.77 31.76 3.04
C CYS A 40 -13.01 32.95 2.46
N GLU A 41 -13.68 34.05 2.16
CA GLU A 41 -13.04 35.19 1.46
C GLU A 41 -12.02 35.95 2.32
N SER A 42 -12.08 35.81 3.65
CA SER A 42 -11.14 36.50 4.55
C SER A 42 -9.71 35.95 4.50
N PHE A 43 -9.52 34.68 4.12
CA PHE A 43 -8.20 34.02 4.14
C PHE A 43 -7.97 33.19 2.88
N SER A 44 -6.71 32.94 2.52
CA SER A 44 -6.38 32.08 1.38
C SER A 44 -6.36 30.58 1.70
N SER A 45 -6.50 30.21 2.97
CA SER A 45 -6.48 28.81 3.40
C SER A 45 -7.66 28.03 2.83
N VAL A 46 -7.36 26.88 2.23
CA VAL A 46 -8.34 25.91 1.73
C VAL A 46 -8.46 24.79 2.76
N TYR A 47 -9.68 24.28 2.94
CA TYR A 47 -9.99 23.18 3.83
C TYR A 47 -10.76 22.10 3.08
N PHE A 48 -10.44 20.84 3.33
CA PHE A 48 -11.27 19.72 2.93
C PHE A 48 -12.39 19.53 3.96
N LEU A 49 -13.64 19.42 3.51
CA LEU A 49 -14.79 19.12 4.37
C LEU A 49 -14.91 17.60 4.52
N GLY A 50 -14.53 17.08 5.68
CA GLY A 50 -14.49 15.64 5.95
C GLY A 50 -15.88 15.01 6.08
N GLU A 51 -15.94 13.69 5.91
CA GLU A 51 -17.14 12.91 6.23
C GLU A 51 -17.43 12.87 7.73
N ASP A 52 -16.48 13.28 8.58
CA ASP A 52 -16.63 13.47 10.03
C ASP A 52 -17.25 14.83 10.42
N GLY A 53 -17.60 15.65 9.43
CA GLY A 53 -18.12 17.00 9.62
C GLY A 53 -17.08 18.05 10.03
N ALA A 54 -15.80 17.68 10.09
CA ALA A 54 -14.71 18.59 10.39
C ALA A 54 -14.14 19.25 9.12
N ARG A 55 -13.48 20.39 9.32
CA ARG A 55 -12.65 21.02 8.28
C ARG A 55 -11.19 20.65 8.50
N HIS A 56 -10.57 20.11 7.46
CA HIS A 56 -9.18 19.64 7.45
C HIS A 56 -8.34 20.61 6.62
N ALA A 57 -7.40 21.31 7.24
CA ALA A 57 -6.59 22.29 6.53
C ALA A 57 -5.59 21.62 5.59
N TYR A 58 -5.38 22.21 4.41
CA TYR A 58 -4.19 21.93 3.60
C TYR A 58 -3.02 22.78 4.12
N PRO A 59 -1.93 22.18 4.63
CA PRO A 59 -0.82 22.94 5.19
C PRO A 59 -0.09 23.85 4.19
N ASN A 60 -0.06 23.45 2.92
CA ASN A 60 0.53 24.24 1.83
C ASN A 60 -0.11 23.86 0.48
N GLU A 61 0.18 24.65 -0.56
CA GLU A 61 -0.37 24.46 -1.91
C GLU A 61 0.10 23.16 -2.57
N LYS A 62 1.32 22.69 -2.27
CA LYS A 62 1.86 21.46 -2.89
C LYS A 62 1.08 20.22 -2.45
N ILE A 63 0.65 20.18 -1.19
CA ILE A 63 -0.24 19.12 -0.69
C ILE A 63 -1.58 19.18 -1.43
N TYR A 64 -2.17 20.37 -1.60
CA TYR A 64 -3.40 20.50 -2.38
C TYR A 64 -3.23 20.01 -3.83
N TYR A 65 -2.14 20.40 -4.50
CA TYR A 65 -1.85 19.99 -5.87
C TYR A 65 -1.54 18.50 -6.03
N SER A 66 -1.21 17.78 -4.94
CA SER A 66 -1.10 16.32 -4.99
C SER A 66 -2.47 15.65 -5.20
N HIS A 67 -3.54 16.24 -4.69
CA HIS A 67 -4.92 15.76 -4.82
C HIS A 67 -5.64 16.33 -6.04
N PHE A 68 -5.45 17.62 -6.35
CA PHE A 68 -6.21 18.34 -7.39
C PHE A 68 -5.30 19.06 -8.39
N THR A 69 -5.82 19.33 -9.59
CA THR A 69 -5.07 20.07 -10.62
C THR A 69 -5.14 21.60 -10.44
N ASP A 70 -6.25 22.13 -9.90
CA ASP A 70 -6.49 23.56 -9.75
C ASP A 70 -7.50 23.85 -8.62
N PHE A 71 -7.77 25.14 -8.36
CA PHE A 71 -8.69 25.60 -7.32
C PHE A 71 -10.13 25.84 -7.81
N ASN A 72 -10.49 25.43 -9.04
CA ASN A 72 -11.78 25.77 -9.64
C ASN A 72 -12.98 25.13 -8.92
N GLU A 73 -12.76 24.02 -8.23
CA GLU A 73 -13.78 23.31 -7.45
C GLU A 73 -13.81 23.72 -5.97
N VAL A 74 -12.96 24.66 -5.55
CA VAL A 74 -13.01 25.19 -4.20
C VAL A 74 -14.22 26.09 -4.04
N LYS A 75 -15.08 25.71 -3.11
CA LYS A 75 -16.34 26.39 -2.84
C LYS A 75 -16.15 27.46 -1.78
N THR A 76 -16.85 28.57 -1.93
CA THR A 76 -16.74 29.70 -1.01
C THR A 76 -17.92 29.71 -0.04
N VAL A 77 -17.62 29.57 1.24
CA VAL A 77 -18.59 29.63 2.36
C VAL A 77 -18.28 30.84 3.23
N SER A 78 -19.25 31.31 4.03
CA SER A 78 -19.01 32.47 4.90
C SER A 78 -18.03 32.11 6.01
N CYS A 79 -17.23 33.08 6.46
CA CYS A 79 -16.26 32.87 7.55
C CYS A 79 -16.95 32.42 8.84
N ALA A 80 -18.18 32.90 9.08
CA ALA A 80 -18.99 32.53 10.23
C ALA A 80 -19.33 31.03 10.18
N THR A 81 -19.81 30.54 9.05
CA THR A 81 -20.13 29.12 8.88
C THR A 81 -18.87 28.26 8.93
N LEU A 82 -17.78 28.68 8.28
CA LEU A 82 -16.50 27.98 8.35
C LEU A 82 -16.00 27.84 9.80
N ALA A 83 -16.20 28.88 10.63
CA ALA A 83 -15.81 28.86 12.04
C ALA A 83 -16.65 27.92 12.92
N THR A 84 -17.86 27.55 12.50
CA THR A 84 -18.67 26.56 13.23
C THR A 84 -18.20 25.12 13.04
N LEU A 85 -17.41 24.85 11.98
CA LEU A 85 -16.89 23.52 11.71
C LEU A 85 -15.69 23.21 12.63
N PRO A 86 -15.68 22.04 13.30
CA PRO A 86 -14.55 21.61 14.11
C PRO A 86 -13.29 21.43 13.25
N LEU A 87 -12.12 21.65 13.85
CA LEU A 87 -10.85 21.41 13.18
C LEU A 87 -10.51 19.92 13.27
N GLY A 88 -10.27 19.30 12.12
CA GLY A 88 -9.79 17.93 12.02
C GLY A 88 -8.27 17.85 11.86
N VAL A 89 -7.78 16.64 11.56
CA VAL A 89 -6.37 16.42 11.17
C VAL A 89 -6.05 17.18 9.88
N SER A 90 -4.82 17.64 9.70
CA SER A 90 -4.43 18.28 8.44
C SER A 90 -4.40 17.28 7.30
N VAL A 91 -4.72 17.73 6.09
CA VAL A 91 -4.61 16.89 4.89
C VAL A 91 -3.15 16.61 4.59
N GLN A 92 -2.83 15.36 4.27
CA GLN A 92 -1.51 14.90 3.88
C GLN A 92 -1.39 14.80 2.36
N TYR A 93 -0.15 14.74 1.83
CA TYR A 93 0.12 14.39 0.44
C TYR A 93 -0.64 13.12 -0.01
N ASP A 94 -1.18 13.16 -1.22
CA ASP A 94 -1.77 11.98 -1.85
C ASP A 94 -0.69 10.91 -2.12
N ALA A 95 -0.98 9.70 -1.65
CA ALA A 95 -0.04 8.59 -1.61
C ALA A 95 0.46 8.19 -3.00
N GLY A 96 1.76 7.92 -3.11
CA GLY A 96 2.42 7.36 -4.29
C GLY A 96 2.57 8.28 -5.49
N LYS A 97 2.27 9.59 -5.35
CA LYS A 97 2.46 10.59 -6.41
C LYS A 97 3.76 11.38 -6.27
N ARG A 98 4.05 11.80 -5.03
CA ARG A 98 5.18 12.70 -4.70
C ARG A 98 6.08 12.05 -3.67
N LEU A 99 7.35 12.44 -3.73
CA LEU A 99 8.35 12.19 -2.71
C LEU A 99 8.47 13.45 -1.84
N ILE A 100 8.79 13.29 -0.57
CA ILE A 100 8.95 14.44 0.33
C ILE A 100 10.27 14.36 1.09
N LYS A 101 10.80 15.51 1.47
CA LYS A 101 11.96 15.62 2.37
C LYS A 101 11.89 16.86 3.25
N ALA A 102 12.59 16.83 4.37
CA ALA A 102 12.92 18.04 5.11
C ALA A 102 14.04 18.80 4.37
N PRO A 103 14.05 20.14 4.35
CA PRO A 103 15.18 20.91 3.84
C PRO A 103 16.51 20.60 4.57
N SER A 104 16.44 20.31 5.87
CA SER A 104 17.59 20.05 6.73
C SER A 104 18.18 18.64 6.62
N VAL A 105 17.43 17.67 6.08
CA VAL A 105 17.82 16.25 6.02
C VAL A 105 17.90 15.79 4.57
N PRO A 106 18.96 15.09 4.14
CA PRO A 106 19.08 14.59 2.77
C PRO A 106 18.19 13.37 2.48
N LEU A 107 17.58 12.78 3.50
CA LEU A 107 16.72 11.60 3.38
C LEU A 107 15.40 11.95 2.69
N VAL A 108 15.06 11.15 1.68
CA VAL A 108 13.85 11.31 0.86
C VAL A 108 12.89 10.20 1.21
N TYR A 109 11.63 10.56 1.40
CA TYR A 109 10.56 9.64 1.77
C TYR A 109 9.55 9.52 0.64
N ALA A 110 9.11 8.30 0.38
CA ALA A 110 7.91 8.07 -0.40
C ALA A 110 6.68 8.08 0.51
N VAL A 111 5.62 8.75 0.07
CA VAL A 111 4.36 8.86 0.83
C VAL A 111 3.46 7.68 0.48
N THR A 112 3.09 6.85 1.46
CA THR A 112 2.16 5.73 1.29
C THR A 112 0.79 6.08 1.92
N PRO A 113 -0.26 5.27 1.69
CA PRO A 113 -1.59 5.52 2.24
C PRO A 113 -1.59 5.67 3.76
N GLY A 114 -2.49 6.52 4.27
CA GLY A 114 -2.57 6.83 5.70
C GLY A 114 -1.45 7.74 6.23
N GLY A 115 -0.65 8.35 5.35
CA GLY A 115 0.42 9.27 5.75
C GLY A 115 1.63 8.58 6.36
N VAL A 116 1.90 7.35 5.93
CA VAL A 116 3.12 6.65 6.30
C VAL A 116 4.24 7.03 5.32
N LEU A 117 5.42 7.35 5.87
CA LEU A 117 6.60 7.70 5.10
C LEU A 117 7.54 6.51 5.04
N ARG A 118 7.87 6.09 3.82
CA ARG A 118 8.86 5.03 3.56
C ARG A 118 10.18 5.67 3.14
N PRO A 119 11.23 5.60 3.96
CA PRO A 119 12.54 6.12 3.60
C PRO A 119 13.09 5.41 2.36
N LEU A 120 13.60 6.18 1.40
CA LEU A 120 14.37 5.64 0.29
C LEU A 120 15.85 5.54 0.70
N LYS A 121 16.44 4.38 0.46
CA LYS A 121 17.82 4.04 0.87
C LYS A 121 18.86 4.98 0.27
N ASN A 122 18.70 5.33 -1.00
CA ASN A 122 19.61 6.21 -1.75
C ASN A 122 19.00 6.64 -3.10
N GLU A 123 19.72 7.51 -3.82
CA GLU A 123 19.30 7.95 -5.16
C GLU A 123 19.20 6.83 -6.19
N GLU A 124 19.98 5.75 -6.05
CA GLU A 124 19.93 4.62 -6.98
C GLU A 124 18.59 3.90 -6.88
N GLN A 125 18.10 3.67 -5.65
CA GLN A 125 16.77 3.13 -5.40
C GLN A 125 15.68 4.06 -5.96
N ALA A 126 15.80 5.38 -5.74
CA ALA A 126 14.86 6.36 -6.27
C ALA A 126 14.81 6.36 -7.81
N ARG A 127 15.98 6.28 -8.48
CA ARG A 127 16.05 6.16 -9.95
C ARG A 127 15.45 4.86 -10.48
N LYS A 128 15.66 3.74 -9.79
CA LYS A 128 15.06 2.45 -10.17
C LYS A 128 13.54 2.51 -10.13
N ILE A 129 12.97 3.10 -9.09
CA ILE A 129 11.52 3.17 -8.92
C ILE A 129 10.93 4.28 -9.80
N TYR A 130 11.41 5.51 -9.70
CA TYR A 130 10.76 6.70 -10.29
C TYR A 130 11.40 7.19 -11.60
N GLY A 131 12.57 6.66 -11.97
CA GLY A 131 13.33 7.05 -13.16
C GLY A 131 14.33 8.18 -12.93
N ASP A 132 15.04 8.57 -13.98
CA ASP A 132 16.09 9.60 -13.88
C ASP A 132 15.57 10.97 -13.42
N ASP A 133 14.30 11.25 -13.70
CA ASP A 133 13.61 12.48 -13.30
C ASP A 133 13.03 12.43 -11.88
N TRP A 134 13.35 11.41 -11.06
CA TRP A 134 12.82 11.24 -9.70
C TRP A 134 12.95 12.50 -8.83
N ALA A 135 14.05 13.26 -8.98
CA ALA A 135 14.30 14.47 -8.22
C ALA A 135 13.24 15.56 -8.45
N LYS A 136 12.59 15.58 -9.63
CA LYS A 136 11.48 16.50 -9.94
C LYS A 136 10.18 16.14 -9.21
N LYS A 137 10.09 14.92 -8.66
CA LYS A 137 8.97 14.46 -7.85
C LYS A 137 9.17 14.73 -6.35
N VAL A 138 10.33 15.26 -5.95
CA VAL A 138 10.65 15.55 -4.55
C VAL A 138 10.18 16.96 -4.19
N ASP A 139 9.33 17.04 -3.18
CA ASP A 139 8.86 18.28 -2.60
C ASP A 139 9.45 18.49 -1.20
N ASP A 140 10.08 19.64 -0.98
CA ASP A 140 10.47 20.08 0.35
C ASP A 140 9.23 20.42 1.20
N ILE A 141 9.20 19.91 2.42
CA ILE A 141 8.16 20.17 3.41
C ILE A 141 8.79 20.61 4.74
N SER A 142 8.17 21.58 5.41
CA SER A 142 8.60 22.00 6.75
C SER A 142 8.54 20.84 7.74
N GLU A 143 9.53 20.75 8.62
CA GLU A 143 9.63 19.71 9.66
C GLU A 143 8.41 19.69 10.58
N VAL A 144 7.80 20.86 10.82
CA VAL A 144 6.58 20.99 11.62
C VAL A 144 5.39 20.25 10.99
N PHE A 145 5.37 20.11 9.67
CA PHE A 145 4.34 19.32 8.99
C PHE A 145 4.76 17.85 8.83
N LEU A 146 6.06 17.52 8.88
CA LEU A 146 6.51 16.13 8.91
C LEU A 146 6.05 15.39 10.17
N THR A 147 5.88 16.08 11.30
CA THR A 147 5.35 15.45 12.53
C THR A 147 3.90 14.98 12.40
N GLN A 148 3.21 15.34 11.31
CA GLN A 148 1.86 14.85 11.00
C GLN A 148 1.89 13.50 10.26
N TYR A 149 3.07 12.96 9.97
CA TYR A 149 3.27 11.70 9.29
C TYR A 149 3.87 10.65 10.24
N THR A 150 3.64 9.38 9.93
CA THR A 150 4.28 8.26 10.61
C THR A 150 5.45 7.75 9.79
N ILE A 151 6.66 7.77 10.33
CA ILE A 151 7.81 7.17 9.65
C ILE A 151 7.72 5.65 9.81
N GLY A 152 7.60 4.95 8.68
CA GLY A 152 7.63 3.50 8.60
C GLY A 152 9.05 2.97 8.39
N GLU A 153 9.14 1.66 8.13
CA GLU A 153 10.43 1.02 7.80
C GLU A 153 10.92 1.46 6.41
N ASP A 154 12.23 1.35 6.21
CA ASP A 154 12.88 1.59 4.92
C ASP A 154 12.18 0.82 3.79
N HIS A 155 12.06 1.47 2.63
CA HIS A 155 11.46 0.84 1.47
C HIS A 155 12.35 -0.33 0.97
N PRO A 156 11.79 -1.52 0.72
CA PRO A 156 12.57 -2.66 0.22
C PRO A 156 13.25 -2.36 -1.13
N ASP A 157 14.45 -2.91 -1.29
CA ASP A 157 15.13 -2.87 -2.57
C ASP A 157 14.36 -3.71 -3.60
N HIS A 158 14.25 -3.21 -4.84
CA HIS A 158 13.56 -3.85 -5.97
C HIS A 158 12.03 -3.91 -5.91
N ASP A 159 11.38 -3.23 -4.96
CA ASP A 159 9.92 -3.12 -4.91
C ASP A 159 9.38 -1.77 -5.37
N VAL A 160 8.13 -1.76 -5.82
CA VAL A 160 7.37 -0.53 -6.04
C VAL A 160 6.78 -0.06 -4.70
N VAL A 161 6.74 1.24 -4.47
CA VAL A 161 6.17 1.79 -3.25
C VAL A 161 4.65 1.67 -3.29
N GLU A 162 4.04 1.25 -2.18
CA GLU A 162 2.59 1.25 -2.01
C GLU A 162 1.96 2.62 -2.36
N GLY A 163 0.83 2.60 -3.04
CA GLY A 163 0.12 3.79 -3.48
C GLY A 163 0.63 4.36 -4.81
N THR A 164 1.79 3.91 -5.29
CA THR A 164 2.36 4.37 -6.56
C THR A 164 1.37 4.22 -7.70
N VAL A 165 1.13 5.30 -8.43
CA VAL A 165 0.25 5.28 -9.59
C VAL A 165 1.00 4.68 -10.77
N LEU A 166 0.39 3.70 -11.43
CA LEU A 166 0.98 2.92 -12.51
C LEU A 166 0.09 2.98 -13.75
N VAL A 167 0.70 2.91 -14.92
CA VAL A 167 -0.02 2.76 -16.19
C VAL A 167 0.52 1.57 -16.98
N GLY A 168 -0.39 0.67 -17.35
CA GLY A 168 -0.09 -0.51 -18.16
C GLY A 168 0.22 -0.16 -19.61
N ALA A 169 0.79 -1.12 -20.36
CA ALA A 169 1.01 -0.97 -21.80
C ALA A 169 -0.30 -0.82 -22.60
N ASP A 170 -1.40 -1.32 -22.03
CA ASP A 170 -2.77 -1.17 -22.50
C ASP A 170 -3.40 0.18 -22.13
N GLY A 171 -2.67 1.05 -21.43
CA GLY A 171 -3.14 2.37 -20.99
C GLY A 171 -4.03 2.34 -19.75
N LYS A 172 -4.25 1.16 -19.15
CA LYS A 172 -5.03 1.02 -17.92
C LYS A 172 -4.30 1.62 -16.74
N LEU A 173 -5.07 2.22 -15.84
CA LEU A 173 -4.55 2.80 -14.61
C LEU A 173 -4.58 1.78 -13.48
N LEU A 174 -3.46 1.66 -12.78
CA LEU A 174 -3.29 0.79 -11.64
C LEU A 174 -2.69 1.55 -10.46
N ARG A 175 -2.85 1.03 -9.26
CA ARG A 175 -2.17 1.52 -8.06
C ARG A 175 -1.46 0.37 -7.36
N ALA A 176 -0.22 0.61 -6.94
CA ALA A 176 0.55 -0.38 -6.20
C ALA A 176 -0.08 -0.62 -4.82
N ASP A 177 -0.26 -1.88 -4.43
CA ASP A 177 -0.65 -2.25 -3.06
C ASP A 177 0.57 -2.42 -2.14
N VAL A 178 0.32 -2.83 -0.89
CA VAL A 178 1.37 -3.11 0.12
C VAL A 178 2.37 -4.18 -0.33
N SER A 179 1.93 -5.09 -1.22
CA SER A 179 2.73 -6.22 -1.72
C SER A 179 3.46 -5.87 -3.02
N GLY A 180 3.30 -4.64 -3.52
CA GLY A 180 3.88 -4.18 -4.77
C GLY A 180 3.13 -4.66 -6.03
N PHE A 181 1.89 -5.14 -5.90
CA PHE A 181 1.06 -5.52 -7.05
C PHE A 181 0.32 -4.30 -7.61
N GLY A 182 0.18 -4.26 -8.94
CA GLY A 182 -0.67 -3.25 -9.58
C GLY A 182 -2.13 -3.66 -9.53
N ILE A 183 -2.95 -2.95 -8.76
CA ILE A 183 -4.40 -3.13 -8.72
C ILE A 183 -5.03 -2.19 -9.74
N GLU A 184 -5.82 -2.69 -10.70
CA GLU A 184 -6.56 -1.86 -11.66
C GLU A 184 -7.63 -1.03 -10.91
N ILE A 185 -7.68 0.28 -11.17
CA ILE A 185 -8.51 1.24 -10.40
C ILE A 185 -9.42 2.11 -11.29
N GLU A 186 -9.40 1.90 -12.60
CA GLU A 186 -10.04 2.77 -13.57
C GLU A 186 -11.56 2.91 -13.38
N ASP A 187 -12.21 1.91 -12.78
CA ASP A 187 -13.64 1.91 -12.48
C ASP A 187 -14.00 2.46 -11.09
N LEU A 188 -12.99 2.78 -10.27
CA LEU A 188 -13.16 3.32 -8.91
C LEU A 188 -12.96 4.83 -8.84
N ILE A 189 -12.55 5.44 -9.95
CA ILE A 189 -12.20 6.85 -10.04
C ILE A 189 -13.02 7.51 -11.14
N ASP A 190 -13.23 8.83 -11.02
CA ASP A 190 -13.87 9.58 -12.08
C ASP A 190 -12.88 9.95 -13.21
N GLN A 191 -13.42 10.47 -14.32
CA GLN A 191 -12.63 10.82 -15.50
C GLN A 191 -11.59 11.92 -15.22
N LYS A 192 -11.90 12.88 -14.34
CA LYS A 192 -11.01 13.99 -14.02
C LYS A 192 -9.87 13.52 -13.13
N GLU A 193 -10.17 12.70 -12.13
CA GLU A 193 -9.19 12.04 -11.29
C GLU A 193 -8.26 11.16 -12.12
N LYS A 194 -8.81 10.37 -13.06
CA LYS A 194 -8.01 9.59 -14.00
C LYS A 194 -7.01 10.43 -14.79
N GLU A 195 -7.44 11.57 -15.34
CA GLU A 195 -6.55 12.49 -16.08
C GLU A 195 -5.47 13.09 -15.19
N HIS A 196 -5.76 13.37 -13.92
CA HIS A 196 -4.79 13.83 -12.94
C HIS A 196 -3.78 12.73 -12.60
N LEU A 197 -4.26 11.53 -12.27
CA LEU A 197 -3.45 10.37 -11.93
C LEU A 197 -2.50 9.96 -13.07
N LEU A 198 -2.96 10.01 -14.32
CA LEU A 198 -2.14 9.68 -15.49
C LEU A 198 -0.90 10.59 -15.64
N LYS A 199 -0.93 11.83 -15.15
CA LYS A 199 0.22 12.75 -15.21
C LYS A 199 1.34 12.31 -14.26
N GLU A 200 0.99 11.64 -13.17
CA GLU A 200 1.94 11.20 -12.15
C GLU A 200 2.32 9.72 -12.29
N ALA A 201 1.61 8.98 -13.14
CA ALA A 201 1.73 7.54 -13.30
C ALA A 201 3.10 7.09 -13.87
N LEU A 202 3.64 6.02 -13.30
CA LEU A 202 4.82 5.34 -13.83
C LEU A 202 4.42 4.27 -14.84
N ARG A 203 5.13 4.19 -15.97
CA ARG A 203 4.83 3.21 -17.01
C ARG A 203 5.38 1.85 -16.61
N ILE A 204 4.51 0.86 -16.51
CA ILE A 204 4.86 -0.47 -16.02
C ILE A 204 6.01 -1.12 -16.81
N PRO A 205 6.05 -1.10 -18.16
CA PRO A 205 7.14 -1.75 -18.89
C PRO A 205 8.52 -1.16 -18.56
N GLU A 206 8.60 0.17 -18.42
CA GLU A 206 9.82 0.89 -18.07
C GLU A 206 10.22 0.62 -16.61
N LEU A 207 9.23 0.52 -15.72
CA LEU A 207 9.45 0.19 -14.31
C LEU A 207 9.96 -1.25 -14.13
N GLU A 208 9.33 -2.23 -14.80
CA GLU A 208 9.73 -3.64 -14.76
C GLU A 208 11.17 -3.84 -15.27
N GLU A 209 11.55 -3.14 -16.34
CA GLU A 209 12.92 -3.14 -16.86
C GLU A 209 13.92 -2.59 -15.82
N ARG A 210 13.60 -1.47 -15.17
CA ARG A 210 14.47 -0.88 -14.13
C ARG A 210 14.57 -1.73 -12.87
N LEU A 211 13.48 -2.39 -12.47
CA LEU A 211 13.46 -3.26 -11.28
C LEU A 211 14.06 -4.64 -11.56
N GLY A 212 14.09 -5.07 -12.82
CA GLY A 212 14.53 -6.41 -13.22
C GLY A 212 13.51 -7.50 -12.85
N LYS A 213 12.23 -7.14 -12.71
CA LYS A 213 11.15 -8.06 -12.33
C LYS A 213 9.84 -7.71 -12.99
N THR A 214 8.97 -8.69 -13.17
CA THR A 214 7.59 -8.50 -13.66
C THR A 214 6.68 -8.12 -12.50
N LEU A 215 5.83 -7.11 -12.68
CA LEU A 215 4.81 -6.73 -11.71
C LEU A 215 3.54 -7.56 -11.95
N LEU A 216 3.06 -8.19 -10.88
CA LEU A 216 1.76 -8.85 -10.89
C LEU A 216 0.65 -7.79 -10.93
N LYS A 217 -0.39 -8.07 -11.72
CA LYS A 217 -1.49 -7.15 -11.99
C LYS A 217 -2.80 -7.82 -11.62
N VAL A 218 -3.59 -7.16 -10.78
CA VAL A 218 -4.92 -7.61 -10.38
C VAL A 218 -5.95 -6.83 -11.19
N SER A 219 -6.68 -7.53 -12.06
CA SER A 219 -7.74 -6.93 -12.87
C SER A 219 -8.99 -6.63 -12.04
N VAL A 220 -9.77 -5.64 -12.47
CA VAL A 220 -11.07 -5.27 -11.86
C VAL A 220 -11.98 -6.47 -11.58
N ARG A 221 -12.06 -7.42 -12.52
CA ARG A 221 -12.96 -8.59 -12.42
C ARG A 221 -12.53 -9.62 -11.39
N ALA A 222 -11.28 -9.54 -10.92
CA ALA A 222 -10.75 -10.43 -9.90
C ALA A 222 -10.88 -9.84 -8.49
N ARG A 223 -11.35 -8.59 -8.34
CA ARG A 223 -11.52 -7.93 -7.05
C ARG A 223 -12.83 -8.36 -6.38
N SER A 224 -12.81 -8.59 -5.08
CA SER A 224 -14.01 -8.75 -4.26
C SER A 224 -14.67 -7.40 -3.95
N GLU A 225 -15.91 -7.43 -3.49
CA GLU A 225 -16.62 -6.23 -2.99
C GLU A 225 -15.89 -5.61 -1.78
N GLU A 226 -15.31 -6.45 -0.92
CA GLU A 226 -14.52 -6.03 0.24
C GLU A 226 -13.24 -5.30 -0.18
N GLN A 227 -12.48 -5.85 -1.14
CA GLN A 227 -11.28 -5.21 -1.67
C GLN A 227 -11.58 -3.87 -2.35
N THR A 228 -12.73 -3.78 -3.02
CA THR A 228 -13.19 -2.53 -3.64
C THR A 228 -13.47 -1.47 -2.57
N ARG A 229 -14.20 -1.84 -1.51
CA ARG A 229 -14.52 -0.95 -0.40
C ARG A 229 -13.28 -0.53 0.40
N GLU A 230 -12.36 -1.46 0.63
CA GLU A 230 -11.09 -1.15 1.29
C GLU A 230 -10.28 -0.13 0.49
N TYR A 231 -10.18 -0.32 -0.84
CA TYR A 231 -9.52 0.64 -1.72
C TYR A 231 -10.17 2.02 -1.64
N GLU A 232 -11.50 2.08 -1.75
CA GLU A 232 -12.26 3.34 -1.66
C GLU A 232 -12.02 4.07 -0.34
N ILE A 233 -11.91 3.35 0.79
CA ILE A 233 -11.64 3.94 2.10
C ILE A 233 -10.18 4.39 2.20
N LYS A 234 -9.24 3.53 1.80
CA LYS A 234 -7.79 3.71 1.96
C LYS A 234 -7.25 4.94 1.25
N TYR A 235 -7.83 5.28 0.10
CA TYR A 235 -7.38 6.40 -0.73
C TYR A 235 -8.27 7.64 -0.62
N LYS A 236 -9.21 7.69 0.34
CA LYS A 236 -9.88 8.96 0.67
C LYS A 236 -8.87 9.96 1.22
N ILE A 237 -9.08 11.24 0.90
CA ILE A 237 -8.27 12.36 1.40
C ILE A 237 -8.22 12.36 2.94
N VAL A 238 -9.35 12.08 3.57
CA VAL A 238 -9.44 11.81 5.01
C VAL A 238 -10.31 10.56 5.19
N PRO A 239 -9.72 9.40 5.53
CA PRO A 239 -10.50 8.20 5.81
C PRO A 239 -11.25 8.37 7.14
N VAL A 240 -12.57 8.14 7.11
CA VAL A 240 -13.45 8.25 8.28
C VAL A 240 -14.17 6.91 8.48
N ASP A 241 -14.18 6.42 9.72
CA ASP A 241 -14.96 5.26 10.13
C ASP A 241 -16.46 5.50 9.86
N GLU A 242 -17.19 4.51 9.37
CA GLU A 242 -18.62 4.62 9.08
C GLU A 242 -19.45 5.11 10.26
N GLN A 243 -19.04 4.74 11.48
CA GLN A 243 -19.74 5.17 12.70
C GLN A 243 -19.55 6.66 13.03
N LYS A 244 -18.53 7.29 12.43
CA LYS A 244 -18.20 8.71 12.62
C LYS A 244 -18.64 9.59 11.46
N LYS A 245 -19.33 9.02 10.45
CA LYS A 245 -19.83 9.80 9.33
C LYS A 245 -21.00 10.69 9.75
N GLU A 246 -20.92 11.95 9.40
CA GLU A 246 -21.96 12.95 9.61
C GLU A 246 -22.48 13.47 8.27
N GLU A 247 -23.80 13.65 8.16
CA GLU A 247 -24.38 14.31 6.99
C GLU A 247 -24.23 15.84 7.16
N VAL A 248 -23.20 16.40 6.52
CA VAL A 248 -22.93 17.84 6.55
C VAL A 248 -23.31 18.48 5.22
N LYS A 249 -24.17 19.51 5.30
CA LYS A 249 -24.58 20.37 4.19
C LYS A 249 -24.39 21.82 4.60
N ILE A 250 -23.66 22.57 3.79
CA ILE A 250 -23.31 23.96 4.05
C ILE A 250 -23.87 24.84 2.94
N ASP A 251 -24.54 25.90 3.34
CA ASP A 251 -25.11 26.91 2.44
C ASP A 251 -24.01 27.77 1.81
N GLU A 252 -24.23 28.23 0.57
CA GLU A 252 -23.30 29.17 -0.07
C GLU A 252 -23.25 30.49 0.68
N ALA A 253 -22.06 31.09 0.76
CA ALA A 253 -21.96 32.47 1.20
C ALA A 253 -22.84 33.36 0.32
N THR A 254 -23.69 34.16 0.94
CA THR A 254 -24.41 35.21 0.23
C THR A 254 -23.41 36.25 -0.30
N GLU A 255 -23.76 36.97 -1.37
CA GLU A 255 -22.88 38.03 -1.91
C GLU A 255 -22.53 39.09 -0.85
N VAL A 256 -23.46 39.38 0.06
CA VAL A 256 -23.23 40.30 1.19
C VAL A 256 -22.19 39.75 2.17
N GLU A 257 -22.24 38.45 2.47
CA GLU A 257 -21.23 37.79 3.32
C GLU A 257 -19.87 37.76 2.62
N LYS A 258 -19.82 37.45 1.32
CA LYS A 258 -18.57 37.48 0.52
C LYS A 258 -17.93 38.86 0.53
N GLU A 259 -18.70 39.92 0.29
CA GLU A 259 -18.22 41.31 0.34
C GLU A 259 -17.71 41.69 1.74
N THR A 260 -18.45 41.30 2.79
CA THR A 260 -18.08 41.57 4.18
C THR A 260 -16.78 40.87 4.57
N ASP A 261 -16.63 39.60 4.18
CA ASP A 261 -15.46 38.80 4.49
C ASP A 261 -14.24 39.24 3.67
N HIS A 262 -14.44 39.68 2.42
CA HIS A 262 -13.39 40.29 1.61
C HIS A 262 -12.91 41.62 2.19
N ALA A 263 -13.82 42.48 2.66
CA ALA A 263 -13.44 43.76 3.27
C ALA A 263 -12.53 43.55 4.51
N LYS A 264 -12.83 42.55 5.35
CA LYS A 264 -11.97 42.19 6.49
C LYS A 264 -10.58 41.73 6.08
N ARG A 265 -10.45 41.03 4.93
CA ARG A 265 -9.15 40.63 4.40
C ARG A 265 -8.29 41.83 4.04
N GLU A 266 -8.88 42.80 3.36
CA GLU A 266 -8.17 44.01 2.94
C GLU A 266 -7.76 44.86 4.15
N GLU A 267 -8.63 45.01 5.16
CA GLU A 267 -8.26 45.66 6.43
C GLU A 267 -7.09 44.96 7.14
N THR A 268 -7.05 43.62 7.10
CA THR A 268 -5.98 42.84 7.73
C THR A 268 -4.66 43.02 6.99
N LYS A 269 -4.68 42.99 5.64
CA LYS A 269 -3.48 43.28 4.81
C LYS A 269 -2.93 44.68 5.03
N GLU A 270 -3.80 45.70 5.16
CA GLU A 270 -3.37 47.08 5.44
C GLU A 270 -2.71 47.20 6.83
N ARG A 271 -3.21 46.47 7.84
CA ARG A 271 -2.60 46.43 9.18
C ARG A 271 -1.25 45.71 9.21
N GLU A 272 -1.10 44.62 8.48
CA GLU A 272 0.18 43.91 8.37
C GLU A 272 1.23 44.78 7.66
N ASN A 273 0.85 45.47 6.58
CA ASN A 273 1.75 46.34 5.82
C ASN A 273 2.18 47.61 6.59
N THR A 274 1.32 48.11 7.50
CA THR A 274 1.66 49.25 8.38
C THR A 274 2.49 48.85 9.62
N THR A 275 2.51 47.57 9.98
CA THR A 275 3.32 47.07 11.10
C THR A 275 4.77 46.83 10.68
N ASP A 276 5.00 46.40 9.43
CA ASP A 276 6.33 46.16 8.84
C ASP A 276 7.13 47.46 8.58
N THR A 277 6.44 48.61 8.54
CA THR A 277 7.08 49.94 8.44
C THR A 277 7.59 50.49 9.79
N SER A 278 7.41 49.78 10.91
CA SER A 278 7.78 50.25 12.25
C SER A 278 9.06 49.66 12.85
N HIS A 279 9.76 48.76 12.14
CA HIS A 279 11.06 48.19 12.56
C HIS A 279 12.23 48.70 11.70
N GLY A 280 12.24 49.99 11.37
CA GLY A 280 13.26 50.62 10.55
C GLY A 280 13.73 51.96 11.09
N ASP A 281 14.15 52.05 12.36
CA ASP A 281 14.82 53.25 12.90
C ASP A 281 15.95 52.88 13.86
N ARG A 282 17.02 52.31 13.31
CA ARG A 282 18.38 52.56 13.83
C ARG A 282 19.45 52.29 12.78
N ALA A 283 19.60 53.25 11.86
CA ALA A 283 20.84 53.42 11.12
C ALA A 283 21.16 54.93 11.04
N GLY A 284 22.10 55.36 11.88
CA GLY A 284 22.88 56.56 11.63
C GLY A 284 24.11 56.15 10.85
N ASP A 285 24.11 56.56 9.57
CA ASP A 285 25.24 57.18 8.87
C ASP A 285 26.59 56.44 8.83
N THR A 286 26.95 55.89 7.66
CA THR A 286 27.88 56.56 6.72
C THR A 286 28.23 55.66 5.54
N ASP A 287 28.03 56.24 4.36
CA ASP A 287 28.81 56.18 3.12
C ASP A 287 29.54 54.91 2.63
N ASP A 288 29.23 54.68 1.35
CA ASP A 288 30.13 54.39 0.25
C ASP A 288 30.15 52.97 -0.32
N SER A 289 30.38 53.01 -1.62
CA SER A 289 29.93 52.15 -2.67
C SER A 289 30.96 51.09 -3.05
N ASP A 290 30.42 50.06 -3.70
CA ASP A 290 30.97 49.41 -4.90
C ASP A 290 31.51 47.96 -4.79
N ALA A 291 30.93 47.18 -5.72
CA ALA A 291 31.47 46.09 -6.52
C ALA A 291 32.19 44.86 -5.91
N THR A 292 31.65 43.70 -6.33
CA THR A 292 32.36 42.49 -6.84
C THR A 292 33.20 41.69 -5.83
N ASP A 293 33.49 40.40 -5.97
CA ASP A 293 33.09 39.22 -6.72
C ASP A 293 34.02 38.12 -6.14
N THR A 294 33.66 36.85 -6.31
CA THR A 294 34.53 35.67 -6.29
C THR A 294 35.13 35.09 -4.99
N THR A 295 34.77 33.81 -4.81
CA THR A 295 35.62 32.60 -4.60
C THR A 295 36.12 32.20 -3.22
N GLU A 296 35.80 30.93 -2.89
CA GLU A 296 36.66 29.83 -2.39
C GLU A 296 37.56 30.14 -1.16
N THR A 297 37.63 29.35 -0.09
CA THR A 297 37.83 27.90 -0.01
C THR A 297 37.86 27.47 1.47
N LYS A 298 37.34 26.26 1.74
CA LYS A 298 37.85 25.14 2.59
C LYS A 298 38.47 25.32 4.00
N GLU A 299 38.34 24.19 4.71
CA GLU A 299 39.06 23.65 5.88
C GLU A 299 38.43 23.92 7.25
N ASP A 300 38.35 22.99 8.21
CA ASP A 300 38.39 21.52 8.24
C ASP A 300 38.16 21.13 9.72
N ALA A 301 37.83 19.85 9.96
CA ALA A 301 38.04 19.10 11.21
C ALA A 301 37.09 19.44 12.41
N ASP A 302 36.75 18.54 13.33
CA ASP A 302 37.22 17.17 13.63
C ASP A 302 36.21 16.49 14.59
N ARG A 303 36.12 15.15 14.52
CA ARG A 303 35.91 14.15 15.61
C ARG A 303 34.71 14.28 16.58
N SER A 304 34.04 13.22 17.06
CA SER A 304 34.38 11.83 17.39
C SER A 304 33.09 11.22 18.00
N ASP A 305 32.62 10.02 17.58
CA ASP A 305 32.72 8.73 18.32
C ASP A 305 31.90 8.71 19.64
N THR A 306 31.09 7.73 20.05
CA THR A 306 31.13 6.26 19.91
C THR A 306 29.90 5.66 20.63
N THR A 307 29.22 4.68 20.00
CA THR A 307 28.85 3.33 20.51
C THR A 307 28.04 3.07 21.81
N THR A 308 26.92 2.34 21.62
CA THR A 308 26.59 0.96 22.11
C THR A 308 25.98 0.65 23.50
N LYS A 309 24.98 -0.27 23.43
CA LYS A 309 24.70 -1.47 24.28
C LYS A 309 24.03 -1.25 25.65
N ASP A 310 23.28 -2.17 26.25
CA ASP A 310 22.75 -3.52 25.95
C ASP A 310 21.70 -3.85 27.06
N ASP A 311 20.73 -4.71 26.73
CA ASP A 311 20.18 -5.85 27.48
C ASP A 311 19.45 -5.78 28.85
N GLY A 312 18.34 -6.56 28.88
CA GLY A 312 17.89 -7.42 29.99
C GLY A 312 16.59 -6.96 30.69
N GLY A 313 15.52 -7.73 30.87
CA GLY A 313 15.28 -9.17 30.77
C GLY A 313 14.45 -9.66 31.98
N VAL A 314 13.45 -10.51 31.72
CA VAL A 314 12.89 -11.59 32.57
C VAL A 314 11.70 -11.31 33.55
N ALA A 315 10.53 -11.80 33.10
CA ALA A 315 9.52 -12.74 33.67
C ALA A 315 9.18 -12.82 35.19
N GLY A 316 7.87 -12.96 35.45
CA GLY A 316 7.30 -13.56 36.67
C GLY A 316 5.76 -13.71 36.62
N ASP A 317 5.26 -14.95 36.56
CA ASP A 317 3.87 -15.44 36.53
C ASP A 317 2.96 -14.97 37.70
N THR A 318 1.64 -14.85 37.47
CA THR A 318 0.60 -15.74 38.06
C THR A 318 -0.83 -15.43 37.58
N ALA A 319 -1.59 -16.51 37.34
CA ALA A 319 -2.96 -16.54 36.84
C ALA A 319 -4.02 -16.14 37.90
N GLY A 320 -5.13 -15.56 37.44
CA GLY A 320 -6.35 -15.33 38.22
C GLY A 320 -7.52 -14.91 37.31
N ASP A 321 -8.37 -15.88 37.01
CA ASP A 321 -9.63 -15.79 36.27
C ASP A 321 -10.72 -15.10 37.13
N ASP A 322 -11.34 -14.02 36.64
CA ASP A 322 -12.80 -13.78 36.80
C ASP A 322 -13.29 -12.64 35.88
N SER A 323 -14.40 -12.94 35.22
CA SER A 323 -15.09 -12.16 34.21
C SER A 323 -15.95 -11.02 34.76
N SER A 324 -15.82 -9.80 34.21
CA SER A 324 -16.97 -8.90 33.95
C SER A 324 -16.62 -7.71 33.06
N GLN A 325 -17.62 -7.31 32.28
CA GLN A 325 -17.58 -6.47 31.06
C GLN A 325 -17.04 -5.04 31.22
N GLY A 326 -16.19 -4.63 30.27
CA GLY A 326 -15.71 -3.27 30.00
C GLY A 326 -15.20 -3.17 28.55
N SER A 327 -15.34 -2.01 27.91
CA SER A 327 -15.01 -1.73 26.51
C SER A 327 -13.54 -1.98 26.14
N GLU A 328 -13.24 -2.79 25.11
CA GLU A 328 -11.89 -2.93 24.58
C GLU A 328 -11.84 -2.99 23.03
N GLU A 329 -10.94 -2.17 22.52
CA GLU A 329 -10.37 -2.10 21.17
C GLU A 329 -9.98 -3.52 20.67
N ARG A 330 -10.54 -3.94 19.53
CA ARG A 330 -10.26 -5.28 18.99
C ARG A 330 -8.88 -5.26 18.31
N SER A 331 -7.84 -5.50 19.10
CA SER A 331 -6.50 -5.86 18.64
C SER A 331 -6.61 -6.98 17.59
N VAL A 332 -6.29 -6.68 16.33
CA VAL A 332 -6.15 -7.71 15.29
C VAL A 332 -4.91 -8.51 15.64
N THR A 333 -5.09 -9.69 16.21
CA THR A 333 -3.99 -10.63 16.44
C THR A 333 -3.37 -11.00 15.09
N PRO A 334 -2.04 -10.95 14.92
CA PRO A 334 -1.41 -11.40 13.69
C PRO A 334 -1.84 -12.83 13.38
N LEU A 335 -2.21 -13.10 12.13
CA LEU A 335 -2.52 -14.45 11.72
C LEU A 335 -1.24 -15.29 11.81
N THR A 336 -1.35 -16.50 12.33
CA THR A 336 -0.23 -17.43 12.52
C THR A 336 -0.47 -18.66 11.67
N LEU A 337 0.52 -19.05 10.88
CA LEU A 337 0.51 -20.31 10.16
C LEU A 337 1.26 -21.38 10.95
N THR A 338 0.66 -22.55 11.09
CA THR A 338 1.27 -23.74 11.70
C THR A 338 1.33 -24.85 10.67
N ALA A 339 2.50 -25.42 10.47
CA ALA A 339 2.70 -26.60 9.66
C ALA A 339 2.90 -27.82 10.57
N SER A 340 2.33 -28.97 10.20
CA SER A 340 2.58 -30.21 10.92
C SER A 340 2.71 -31.39 9.97
N LEU A 341 3.66 -32.28 10.26
CA LEU A 341 3.84 -33.51 9.51
C LEU A 341 2.72 -34.49 9.86
N LEU A 342 2.11 -35.13 8.86
CA LEU A 342 1.15 -36.20 9.14
C LEU A 342 1.89 -37.47 9.53
N SER A 343 1.33 -38.22 10.48
CA SER A 343 1.89 -39.52 10.90
C SER A 343 1.90 -40.56 9.78
N THR A 344 1.14 -40.32 8.71
CA THR A 344 1.12 -41.16 7.51
C THR A 344 2.30 -40.89 6.59
N SER A 345 3.09 -39.84 6.82
CA SER A 345 4.22 -39.50 5.96
C SER A 345 5.44 -40.39 6.23
N PRO A 346 6.08 -40.98 5.19
CA PRO A 346 5.62 -41.09 3.80
C PRO A 346 4.53 -42.16 3.67
N SER A 347 3.52 -41.90 2.85
CA SER A 347 2.34 -42.78 2.68
C SER A 347 2.52 -43.85 1.60
N GLY A 348 3.67 -43.87 0.91
CA GLY A 348 4.04 -44.91 -0.05
C GLY A 348 4.51 -46.22 0.62
N PRO A 349 4.40 -47.38 -0.07
CA PRO A 349 4.90 -48.64 0.46
C PRO A 349 6.42 -48.58 0.65
N ALA A 350 6.88 -48.55 1.89
CA ALA A 350 8.30 -48.67 2.21
C ALA A 350 8.86 -49.96 1.59
N GLY A 351 9.91 -49.86 0.75
CA GLY A 351 10.52 -50.98 0.05
C GLY A 351 9.76 -51.53 -1.17
N GLY A 352 8.82 -50.77 -1.75
CA GLY A 352 8.17 -51.09 -3.03
C GLY A 352 9.02 -50.75 -4.27
N PRO A 353 8.67 -51.22 -5.48
CA PRO A 353 9.40 -50.87 -6.70
C PRO A 353 9.30 -49.35 -6.98
N PRO A 354 10.34 -48.72 -7.56
CA PRO A 354 10.30 -47.29 -7.87
C PRO A 354 9.14 -46.91 -8.79
N GLY A 355 8.54 -45.75 -8.54
CA GLY A 355 7.35 -45.26 -9.24
C GLY A 355 6.77 -43.97 -8.62
N PRO A 356 5.59 -43.52 -9.07
CA PRO A 356 4.88 -42.40 -8.47
C PRO A 356 4.47 -42.72 -7.03
N MET A 357 4.91 -41.90 -6.07
CA MET A 357 4.59 -42.09 -4.67
C MET A 357 4.60 -40.79 -3.88
N GLU A 358 3.82 -40.78 -2.79
CA GLU A 358 3.80 -39.72 -1.80
C GLU A 358 5.01 -39.82 -0.89
N VAL A 359 5.86 -38.79 -0.91
CA VAL A 359 7.11 -38.73 -0.14
C VAL A 359 6.99 -37.85 1.10
N LEU A 360 6.00 -36.96 1.15
CA LEU A 360 5.75 -36.08 2.27
C LEU A 360 4.26 -35.74 2.37
N ASP A 361 3.67 -35.96 3.54
CA ASP A 361 2.31 -35.51 3.84
C ASP A 361 2.36 -34.52 5.01
N PHE A 362 1.69 -33.39 4.86
CA PHE A 362 1.64 -32.37 5.89
C PHE A 362 0.27 -31.68 5.93
N SER A 363 -0.03 -31.02 7.03
CA SER A 363 -1.18 -30.13 7.15
C SER A 363 -0.72 -28.71 7.43
N LEU A 364 -1.55 -27.77 7.00
CA LEU A 364 -1.42 -26.36 7.35
C LEU A 364 -2.64 -25.94 8.13
N LEU A 365 -2.41 -25.21 9.22
CA LEU A 365 -3.45 -24.62 10.03
C LEU A 365 -3.15 -23.15 10.20
N ALA A 366 -4.18 -22.32 10.00
CA ALA A 366 -4.15 -20.92 10.33
C ALA A 366 -5.15 -20.62 11.45
N ASN A 367 -4.85 -19.64 12.27
CA ASN A 367 -5.77 -19.13 13.30
C ASN A 367 -6.90 -18.24 12.73
N GLY A 368 -7.04 -18.16 11.40
CA GLY A 368 -8.10 -17.44 10.69
C GLY A 368 -8.14 -17.78 9.19
N THR A 369 -9.11 -17.22 8.46
CA THR A 369 -9.26 -17.44 7.02
C THR A 369 -8.41 -16.46 6.22
N GLY A 370 -7.70 -16.93 5.21
CA GLY A 370 -6.95 -16.09 4.28
C GLY A 370 -5.43 -16.29 4.31
N ALA A 371 -4.90 -16.96 5.34
CA ALA A 371 -3.49 -17.33 5.35
C ALA A 371 -3.23 -18.55 4.44
N GLY A 372 -2.05 -18.61 3.80
CA GLY A 372 -1.71 -19.66 2.84
C GLY A 372 -0.23 -19.66 2.48
N MET A 373 0.24 -20.63 1.71
CA MET A 373 1.61 -20.66 1.18
C MET A 373 1.64 -20.15 -0.26
N LYS A 374 2.69 -19.39 -0.58
CA LYS A 374 2.99 -18.87 -1.92
C LYS A 374 4.23 -19.54 -2.51
N GLN A 375 5.18 -19.89 -1.67
CA GLN A 375 6.38 -20.59 -2.07
C GLN A 375 6.82 -21.56 -0.98
N ILE A 376 7.16 -22.79 -1.38
CA ILE A 376 7.60 -23.85 -0.47
C ILE A 376 8.95 -24.37 -0.95
N SER A 377 9.93 -24.38 -0.06
CA SER A 377 11.22 -25.01 -0.30
C SER A 377 11.25 -26.40 0.31
N PHE A 378 11.49 -27.41 -0.53
CA PHE A 378 11.67 -28.79 -0.13
C PHE A 378 13.17 -29.12 -0.17
N THR A 379 13.71 -29.52 0.99
CA THR A 379 15.07 -30.07 1.05
C THR A 379 15.02 -31.55 0.66
N VAL A 380 15.84 -31.91 -0.31
CA VAL A 380 15.86 -33.25 -0.90
C VAL A 380 17.17 -33.92 -0.49
N ILE A 381 17.05 -34.95 0.35
CA ILE A 381 18.19 -35.72 0.86
C ILE A 381 18.16 -37.09 0.21
N THR A 382 19.22 -37.45 -0.49
CA THR A 382 19.28 -38.70 -1.26
C THR A 382 20.62 -39.40 -1.07
N THR A 383 20.59 -40.73 -1.18
CA THR A 383 21.79 -41.57 -1.26
C THR A 383 21.68 -42.40 -2.53
N ASP A 384 22.69 -42.31 -3.39
CA ASP A 384 22.86 -43.14 -4.59
C ASP A 384 24.11 -44.00 -4.40
N THR A 385 23.91 -45.23 -3.90
CA THR A 385 25.01 -46.12 -3.53
C THR A 385 25.70 -46.70 -4.77
N ALA A 386 24.97 -46.84 -5.88
CA ALA A 386 25.48 -47.35 -7.14
C ALA A 386 26.17 -46.30 -8.02
N SER A 387 26.21 -45.02 -7.60
CA SER A 387 26.82 -43.90 -8.34
C SER A 387 26.24 -43.72 -9.75
N THR A 388 24.96 -44.05 -9.94
CA THR A 388 24.21 -43.90 -11.19
C THR A 388 23.88 -42.44 -11.53
N LYS A 389 24.04 -41.55 -10.55
CA LYS A 389 23.77 -40.11 -10.57
C LYS A 389 22.31 -39.74 -10.82
N TRP A 390 21.36 -40.64 -10.51
CA TRP A 390 19.94 -40.32 -10.61
C TRP A 390 19.57 -39.09 -9.78
N ASN A 391 20.24 -38.90 -8.64
CA ASN A 391 20.03 -37.82 -7.68
C ASN A 391 20.83 -36.54 -7.99
N TYR A 392 21.31 -36.39 -9.22
CA TYR A 392 22.00 -35.18 -9.67
C TYR A 392 21.04 -34.29 -10.46
N CYS A 393 21.41 -33.02 -10.58
CA CYS A 393 20.86 -32.07 -11.53
C CYS A 393 21.98 -31.52 -12.41
N GLY A 394 21.65 -31.16 -13.65
CA GLY A 394 22.65 -30.93 -14.70
C GLY A 394 23.29 -32.25 -15.16
N ASP A 395 23.62 -32.34 -16.45
CA ASP A 395 23.82 -33.60 -17.21
C ASP A 395 22.50 -34.23 -17.67
N GLY A 396 22.23 -34.12 -18.98
CA GLY A 396 21.01 -34.69 -19.58
C GLY A 396 20.89 -36.21 -19.37
N ALA A 397 19.69 -36.76 -19.57
CA ALA A 397 19.31 -38.18 -19.50
C ALA A 397 19.60 -38.97 -18.20
N SER A 398 20.67 -38.70 -17.45
CA SER A 398 21.04 -39.38 -16.20
C SER A 398 20.54 -38.65 -14.95
N ALA A 399 20.36 -37.32 -15.02
CA ALA A 399 19.70 -36.52 -13.98
C ALA A 399 18.18 -36.72 -14.00
N LEU A 400 17.73 -37.93 -13.63
CA LEU A 400 16.32 -38.30 -13.68
C LEU A 400 15.48 -37.57 -12.63
N PHE A 401 16.09 -37.12 -11.54
CA PHE A 401 15.35 -36.64 -10.39
C PHE A 401 15.07 -35.14 -10.41
N ALA A 402 15.89 -34.32 -11.08
CA ALA A 402 15.65 -32.89 -11.23
C ALA A 402 14.75 -32.55 -12.44
N ASP A 403 13.60 -33.21 -12.53
CA ASP A 403 12.59 -33.04 -13.58
C ASP A 403 11.28 -32.52 -12.97
N PRO A 404 10.79 -31.32 -13.36
CA PRO A 404 9.51 -30.81 -12.88
C PRO A 404 8.33 -31.75 -13.12
N ALA A 405 8.37 -32.57 -14.17
CA ALA A 405 7.28 -33.50 -14.49
C ALA A 405 7.17 -34.66 -13.48
N ARG A 406 8.18 -34.84 -12.62
CA ARG A 406 8.21 -35.89 -11.61
C ARG A 406 7.78 -35.41 -10.23
N PHE A 407 7.54 -34.12 -10.04
CA PHE A 407 7.06 -33.55 -8.78
C PHE A 407 5.61 -33.11 -8.95
N ALA A 408 4.80 -33.35 -7.93
CA ALA A 408 3.43 -32.89 -7.87
C ALA A 408 3.04 -32.56 -6.44
N LEU A 409 2.49 -31.37 -6.22
CA LEU A 409 1.95 -30.93 -4.94
C LEU A 409 0.43 -30.83 -5.06
N TYR A 410 -0.29 -31.59 -4.25
CA TYR A 410 -1.73 -31.66 -4.34
C TYR A 410 -2.42 -31.74 -2.97
N SER A 411 -3.71 -31.44 -2.96
CA SER A 411 -4.59 -31.63 -1.80
C SER A 411 -4.79 -33.13 -1.55
N GLY A 412 -4.47 -33.59 -0.34
CA GLY A 412 -4.76 -34.97 0.09
C GLY A 412 -6.25 -35.28 0.21
N LEU A 413 -7.11 -34.25 0.28
CA LEU A 413 -8.57 -34.40 0.36
C LEU A 413 -9.24 -34.42 -1.03
N THR A 414 -8.86 -33.48 -1.91
CA THR A 414 -9.56 -33.25 -3.19
C THR A 414 -8.81 -33.77 -4.40
N GLY A 415 -7.51 -34.05 -4.27
CA GLY A 415 -6.62 -34.39 -5.39
C GLY A 415 -6.33 -33.20 -6.31
N TYR A 416 -6.73 -31.98 -5.96
CA TYR A 416 -6.40 -30.78 -6.73
C TYR A 416 -4.89 -30.50 -6.68
N GLN A 417 -4.28 -30.33 -7.84
CA GLN A 417 -2.85 -30.04 -7.99
C GLN A 417 -2.61 -28.52 -7.97
N TYR A 418 -1.72 -28.07 -7.08
CA TYR A 418 -1.39 -26.65 -6.83
C TYR A 418 -0.14 -26.17 -7.57
N ASP A 419 0.57 -27.09 -8.23
CA ASP A 419 1.76 -26.82 -9.01
C ASP A 419 1.54 -27.10 -10.50
N THR A 420 2.49 -26.63 -11.30
CA THR A 420 2.63 -26.97 -12.71
C THR A 420 4.11 -27.22 -13.01
N ALA A 421 4.45 -27.77 -14.18
CA ALA A 421 5.85 -28.00 -14.55
C ALA A 421 6.73 -26.72 -14.53
N ILE A 422 6.14 -25.53 -14.68
CA ILE A 422 6.86 -24.24 -14.59
C ILE A 422 6.99 -23.72 -13.14
N SER A 423 6.37 -24.39 -12.17
CA SER A 423 6.38 -24.01 -10.76
C SER A 423 7.63 -24.47 -10.02
N TRP A 424 8.42 -25.38 -10.59
CA TRP A 424 9.54 -26.01 -9.90
C TRP A 424 10.88 -25.43 -10.34
N THR A 425 11.69 -25.04 -9.36
CA THR A 425 13.10 -24.69 -9.55
C THR A 425 13.96 -25.58 -8.67
N PHE A 426 15.04 -26.10 -9.22
CA PHE A 426 15.94 -27.02 -8.53
C PHE A 426 17.28 -26.37 -8.23
N TYR A 427 17.84 -26.69 -7.07
CA TYR A 427 19.13 -26.18 -6.60
C TYR A 427 19.99 -27.31 -6.09
N ASP A 428 21.31 -27.13 -6.19
CA ASP A 428 22.27 -28.06 -5.64
C ASP A 428 22.37 -27.98 -4.10
N VAL A 429 23.17 -28.86 -3.50
CA VAL A 429 23.41 -28.89 -2.04
C VAL A 429 24.01 -27.61 -1.45
N THR A 430 24.54 -26.71 -2.29
CA THR A 430 25.09 -25.42 -1.88
C THR A 430 24.09 -24.28 -2.03
N GLY A 431 22.91 -24.53 -2.62
CA GLY A 431 21.88 -23.53 -2.91
C GLY A 431 22.07 -22.81 -4.24
N ALA A 432 22.97 -23.27 -5.12
CA ALA A 432 23.10 -22.71 -6.46
C ALA A 432 22.05 -23.33 -7.40
N PRO A 433 21.45 -22.56 -8.32
CA PRO A 433 20.47 -23.10 -9.25
C PRO A 433 21.10 -24.16 -10.14
N CYS A 434 20.36 -25.25 -10.37
CA CYS A 434 20.82 -26.35 -11.19
C CYS A 434 21.14 -25.88 -12.61
N GLY A 435 22.41 -26.03 -13.00
CA GLY A 435 22.93 -25.64 -14.31
C GLY A 435 23.08 -26.81 -15.26
N VAL A 436 24.00 -26.66 -16.24
CA VAL A 436 24.30 -27.72 -17.23
C VAL A 436 25.31 -28.77 -16.75
N ASN A 437 26.01 -28.50 -15.64
CA ASN A 437 27.01 -29.41 -15.09
C ASN A 437 26.40 -30.32 -14.02
N PRO A 438 26.78 -31.61 -13.97
CA PRO A 438 26.28 -32.54 -12.97
C PRO A 438 26.71 -32.14 -11.55
N VAL A 439 25.73 -31.79 -10.75
CA VAL A 439 25.85 -31.50 -9.32
C VAL A 439 24.77 -32.24 -8.54
N GLN A 440 25.04 -32.63 -7.30
CA GLN A 440 24.05 -33.34 -6.50
C GLN A 440 22.86 -32.42 -6.16
N LEU A 441 21.64 -32.91 -6.35
CA LEU A 441 20.42 -32.17 -6.03
C LEU A 441 20.33 -31.97 -4.51
N GLY A 442 20.07 -30.74 -4.08
CA GLY A 442 19.88 -30.38 -2.67
C GLY A 442 18.48 -29.88 -2.35
N PHE A 443 17.91 -29.03 -3.21
CA PHE A 443 16.62 -28.40 -2.97
C PHE A 443 15.72 -28.41 -4.20
N ALA A 444 14.42 -28.57 -3.96
CA ALA A 444 13.36 -28.38 -4.93
C ALA A 444 12.39 -27.32 -4.39
N VAL A 445 12.26 -26.21 -5.10
CA VAL A 445 11.42 -25.08 -4.69
C VAL A 445 10.20 -25.02 -5.58
N ALA A 446 9.01 -25.08 -4.97
CA ALA A 446 7.73 -24.95 -5.65
C ALA A 446 7.13 -23.55 -5.44
N GLN A 447 6.84 -22.88 -6.54
CA GLN A 447 5.97 -21.71 -6.59
C GLN A 447 4.52 -22.18 -6.65
N VAL A 448 3.75 -21.89 -5.60
CA VAL A 448 2.39 -22.39 -5.44
C VAL A 448 1.40 -21.24 -5.47
N SER A 449 0.33 -21.39 -6.24
CA SER A 449 -0.74 -20.39 -6.31
C SER A 449 -1.99 -20.94 -5.64
N GLY A 450 -2.49 -20.23 -4.64
CA GLY A 450 -3.77 -20.56 -3.99
C GLY A 450 -3.74 -21.73 -3.00
N LEU A 451 -2.58 -22.05 -2.42
CA LEU A 451 -2.48 -23.03 -1.35
C LEU A 451 -2.85 -22.38 -0.01
N PHE A 452 -4.14 -22.24 0.26
CA PHE A 452 -4.65 -21.60 1.48
C PHE A 452 -4.73 -22.58 2.64
N ALA A 453 -4.25 -22.19 3.82
CA ALA A 453 -4.39 -22.95 5.04
C ALA A 453 -5.84 -22.86 5.53
N MET A 454 -6.68 -23.81 5.12
CA MET A 454 -8.01 -24.00 5.68
C MET A 454 -7.94 -24.99 6.84
N ASN A 455 -8.83 -24.85 7.82
CA ASN A 455 -8.86 -25.65 9.05
C ASN A 455 -8.73 -27.17 8.80
N GLY A 456 -7.50 -27.70 8.88
CA GLY A 456 -7.21 -29.12 8.83
C GLY A 456 -7.02 -29.72 7.42
N ASP A 457 -6.86 -28.89 6.38
CA ASP A 457 -6.53 -29.40 5.05
C ASP A 457 -5.15 -30.07 5.03
N THR A 458 -5.09 -31.20 4.31
CA THR A 458 -3.87 -31.98 4.13
C THR A 458 -3.34 -31.82 2.72
N TYR A 459 -2.02 -31.80 2.60
CA TYR A 459 -1.29 -31.70 1.34
C TYR A 459 -0.28 -32.83 1.26
N ALA A 460 -0.08 -33.32 0.05
CA ALA A 460 0.87 -34.37 -0.24
C ALA A 460 1.82 -33.90 -1.35
N LEU A 461 3.10 -34.20 -1.16
CA LEU A 461 4.11 -34.12 -2.20
C LEU A 461 4.27 -35.51 -2.82
N GLY A 462 3.83 -35.64 -4.06
CA GLY A 462 4.11 -36.78 -4.91
C GLY A 462 5.44 -36.60 -5.64
N VAL A 463 6.24 -37.67 -5.69
CA VAL A 463 7.45 -37.75 -6.51
C VAL A 463 7.46 -39.05 -7.30
N ASP A 464 7.74 -38.96 -8.61
CA ASP A 464 7.94 -40.12 -9.47
C ASP A 464 9.39 -40.61 -9.44
N THR A 465 9.59 -41.72 -8.75
CA THR A 465 10.88 -42.37 -8.59
C THR A 465 11.17 -43.44 -9.66
N SER A 466 10.36 -43.53 -10.70
CA SER A 466 10.56 -44.49 -11.79
C SER A 466 11.98 -44.45 -12.36
N GLY A 467 12.67 -45.60 -12.31
CA GLY A 467 14.02 -45.77 -12.86
C GLY A 467 15.17 -45.30 -11.97
N ILE A 468 14.90 -44.92 -10.71
CA ILE A 468 15.92 -44.42 -9.77
C ILE A 468 16.80 -45.54 -9.20
N SER A 469 16.23 -46.68 -8.81
CA SER A 469 17.03 -47.83 -8.35
C SER A 469 16.48 -49.18 -8.79
N ALA A 470 17.38 -50.11 -9.11
CA ALA A 470 17.07 -51.51 -9.42
C ALA A 470 17.43 -52.46 -8.27
N VAL A 471 18.12 -51.97 -7.23
CA VAL A 471 18.62 -52.72 -6.07
C VAL A 471 18.20 -51.98 -4.81
N GLN A 472 17.84 -52.68 -3.75
CA GLN A 472 17.26 -52.01 -2.58
C GLN A 472 18.28 -51.29 -1.67
N ASP A 473 19.04 -50.33 -2.20
CA ASP A 473 20.17 -49.68 -1.53
C ASP A 473 20.22 -48.14 -1.66
N ASP A 474 19.16 -47.53 -2.19
CA ASP A 474 19.08 -46.09 -2.38
C ASP A 474 18.02 -45.48 -1.48
N THR A 475 18.25 -44.24 -1.03
CA THR A 475 17.36 -43.58 -0.08
C THR A 475 16.91 -42.24 -0.59
N ILE A 476 15.67 -41.88 -0.30
CA ILE A 476 15.14 -40.52 -0.42
C ILE A 476 14.50 -40.10 0.88
N ARG A 477 14.73 -38.86 1.28
CA ARG A 477 13.98 -38.14 2.30
C ARG A 477 13.72 -36.73 1.79
N VAL A 478 12.51 -36.26 1.99
CA VAL A 478 12.15 -34.86 1.70
C VAL A 478 11.73 -34.19 2.99
N ASP A 479 12.24 -32.98 3.21
CA ASP A 479 11.91 -32.14 4.36
C ASP A 479 11.36 -30.80 3.87
N ILE A 480 10.59 -30.12 4.72
CA ILE A 480 10.27 -28.71 4.56
C ILE A 480 11.14 -27.94 5.54
N ALA A 481 12.10 -27.16 5.03
CA ALA A 481 13.04 -26.41 5.85
C ALA A 481 12.71 -24.91 5.87
N VAL A 482 13.02 -24.26 6.99
CA VAL A 482 13.01 -22.80 7.07
C VAL A 482 14.17 -22.27 6.23
N GLN A 483 13.85 -21.65 5.11
CA GLN A 483 14.79 -21.05 4.18
C GLN A 483 14.31 -19.64 3.81
N PRO A 484 15.20 -18.73 3.37
CA PRO A 484 14.80 -17.38 2.94
C PRO A 484 13.77 -17.39 1.80
N ASP A 485 13.70 -18.49 1.07
CA ASP A 485 12.80 -18.72 -0.07
C ASP A 485 11.46 -19.36 0.33
N PHE A 486 11.15 -19.44 1.63
CA PHE A 486 9.86 -19.88 2.12
C PHE A 486 8.94 -18.66 2.30
N ILE A 487 7.85 -18.59 1.54
CA ILE A 487 6.94 -17.44 1.55
C ILE A 487 5.52 -17.92 1.84
N TRP A 488 4.94 -17.39 2.90
CA TRP A 488 3.53 -17.60 3.24
C TRP A 488 2.81 -16.27 3.36
N PHE A 489 1.53 -16.26 3.06
CA PHE A 489 0.67 -15.10 3.11
C PHE A 489 -0.14 -15.17 4.40
N ASP A 490 -0.18 -14.09 5.19
CA ASP A 490 -0.91 -14.05 6.45
C ASP A 490 -2.35 -13.57 6.29
N GLY A 491 -2.88 -13.45 5.07
CA GLY A 491 -4.19 -12.83 4.81
C GLY A 491 -4.11 -11.33 4.49
N VAL A 492 -2.97 -10.68 4.74
CA VAL A 492 -2.74 -9.25 4.54
C VAL A 492 -1.47 -8.99 3.71
N GLN A 493 -0.37 -9.71 3.97
CA GLN A 493 0.92 -9.54 3.31
C GLN A 493 1.72 -10.86 3.23
N ASP A 494 2.73 -10.87 2.35
CA ASP A 494 3.70 -11.96 2.28
C ASP A 494 4.67 -11.90 3.47
N GLN A 495 4.93 -13.06 4.06
CA GLN A 495 5.75 -13.29 5.24
C GLN A 495 6.83 -14.32 4.92
N ASN A 496 8.03 -14.10 5.45
CA ASN A 496 9.09 -15.09 5.39
C ASN A 496 8.75 -16.29 6.31
N GLY A 497 9.16 -17.49 5.91
CA GLY A 497 8.89 -18.76 6.59
C GLY A 497 9.45 -18.89 8.00
N THR A 498 10.27 -17.93 8.46
CA THR A 498 10.79 -17.89 9.83
C THR A 498 9.70 -17.76 10.90
N SER A 499 8.52 -17.28 10.53
CA SER A 499 7.39 -17.06 11.44
C SER A 499 6.33 -18.18 11.40
N VAL A 500 6.57 -19.26 10.65
CA VAL A 500 5.65 -20.41 10.59
C VAL A 500 5.95 -21.39 11.72
N LEU A 501 4.96 -21.65 12.56
CA LEU A 501 5.08 -22.60 13.67
C LEU A 501 5.17 -24.03 13.16
N GLY A 502 5.98 -24.87 13.81
CA GLY A 502 6.11 -26.29 13.51
C GLY A 502 7.09 -26.63 12.39
N LEU A 503 7.67 -25.64 11.70
CA LEU A 503 8.82 -25.86 10.82
C LEU A 503 10.13 -26.01 11.62
N PRO A 504 11.14 -26.73 11.10
CA PRO A 504 11.10 -27.52 9.85
C PRO A 504 10.32 -28.83 10.01
N LEU A 505 9.64 -29.27 8.95
CA LEU A 505 9.06 -30.62 8.89
C LEU A 505 10.08 -31.61 8.34
N THR A 506 10.40 -32.61 9.16
CA THR A 506 11.31 -33.69 8.80
C THR A 506 10.51 -34.87 8.27
N GLY A 507 10.60 -35.18 6.98
CA GLY A 507 9.93 -36.34 6.40
C GLY A 507 10.61 -37.66 6.78
N GLY A 508 9.92 -38.77 6.53
CA GLY A 508 10.52 -40.10 6.69
C GLY A 508 11.47 -40.44 5.54
N THR A 509 12.40 -41.35 5.80
CA THR A 509 13.30 -41.89 4.77
C THR A 509 12.66 -43.09 4.10
N ILE A 510 12.48 -43.00 2.79
CA ILE A 510 12.11 -44.11 1.92
C ILE A 510 13.41 -44.77 1.47
N ILE A 511 13.42 -46.11 1.54
CA ILE A 511 14.48 -46.95 1.02
C ILE A 511 13.88 -47.69 -0.18
N TYR A 512 14.48 -47.49 -1.35
CA TYR A 512 14.20 -48.31 -2.52
C TYR A 512 15.00 -49.56 -2.47
#